data_AF-A0A4U9D674-F1
#
_entry.id   AF-A0A4U9D674-F1
#
_cell.length_a   1.000
_cell.length_b   1.000
_cell.length_c   1.000
_cell.angle_alpha   90.00
_cell.angle_beta   90.00
_cell.angle_gamma   90.00
#
_symmetry.space_group_name_H-M   'P 1'
#
loop_
_entity.id
_entity.type
_entity.pdbx_description
1 polymer ?
#
loop_
_entity_poly.entity_id
_entity_poly.type
_entity_poly.pdbx_seq_one_letter_code
_entity_poly.pdbx_strand_id
1 'polypeptide(L)'
;MFQPVHGDGWQGWKARAPFDAIIVTAAPPEIPPALLAQLDEGGVLVLPVGEEHQFLKRIRRRGNEFVIDTVEAVRFVPLVQGELA
;
A
#
# COMPACT_ATOMS: atom_id res chain seq x y z
N MET A 1 -19.93 0.66 7.40
CA MET A 1 -20.24 1.85 6.59
C MET A 1 -18.98 2.23 5.84
N PHE A 2 -19.02 2.30 4.50
CA PHE A 2 -17.87 2.72 3.68
C PHE A 2 -17.67 4.24 3.81
N GLN A 3 -16.42 4.68 3.92
CA GLN A 3 -16.09 6.10 4.04
C GLN A 3 -15.03 6.49 3.00
N PRO A 4 -15.43 7.16 1.90
CA PRO A 4 -14.47 7.71 0.96
C PRO A 4 -13.78 8.95 1.56
N VAL A 5 -12.50 9.12 1.24
CA VAL A 5 -11.71 10.31 1.58
C VAL A 5 -11.03 10.80 0.31
N HIS A 6 -11.08 12.11 0.09
CA HIS A 6 -10.24 12.75 -0.92
C HIS A 6 -8.87 13.03 -0.30
N GLY A 7 -7.81 12.42 -0.80
CA GLY A 7 -6.48 12.52 -0.20
C GLY A 7 -5.41 11.77 -1.00
N ASP A 8 -4.15 12.02 -0.66
CA ASP A 8 -3.00 11.35 -1.26
C ASP A 8 -2.81 9.96 -0.63
N GLY A 9 -3.06 8.91 -1.43
CA GLY A 9 -2.93 7.52 -1.02
C GLY A 9 -1.52 7.14 -0.53
N TRP A 10 -0.48 7.89 -0.90
CA TRP A 10 0.88 7.70 -0.36
C TRP A 10 0.93 7.86 1.16
N GLN A 11 0.08 8.71 1.72
CA GLN A 11 0.02 8.97 3.16
C GLN A 11 -0.88 7.99 3.92
N GLY A 12 -1.60 7.12 3.21
CA GLY A 12 -2.66 6.29 3.79
C GLY A 12 -3.73 7.14 4.46
N TRP A 13 -4.30 6.61 5.54
CA TRP A 13 -5.31 7.32 6.34
C TRP A 13 -5.04 7.15 7.83
N LYS A 14 -4.06 7.92 8.33
CA LYS A 14 -3.56 7.87 9.71
C LYS A 14 -4.67 7.92 10.77
N ALA A 15 -5.71 8.72 10.55
CA ALA A 15 -6.83 8.86 11.49
C ALA A 15 -7.70 7.60 11.63
N ARG A 16 -7.56 6.63 10.71
CA ARG A 16 -8.27 5.35 10.71
C ARG A 16 -7.36 4.15 10.95
N ALA A 17 -6.05 4.37 11.03
CA ALA A 17 -5.10 3.33 11.39
C ALA A 17 -5.32 2.86 12.84
N PRO A 18 -4.94 1.62 13.19
CA PRO A 18 -4.32 0.63 12.31
C PRO A 18 -5.34 -0.11 11.41
N PHE A 19 -4.84 -0.80 10.38
CA PHE A 19 -5.65 -1.60 9.46
C PHE A 19 -5.21 -3.06 9.47
N ASP A 20 -6.17 -3.98 9.52
CA ASP A 20 -5.94 -5.42 9.30
C ASP A 20 -5.49 -5.70 7.85
N ALA A 21 -6.00 -4.92 6.90
CA ALA A 21 -5.68 -5.06 5.49
C ALA A 21 -5.63 -3.71 4.77
N ILE A 22 -4.65 -3.55 3.90
CA ILE A 22 -4.52 -2.41 2.98
C ILE A 22 -4.39 -2.98 1.57
N ILE A 23 -5.20 -2.48 0.64
CA ILE A 23 -5.09 -2.78 -0.79
C ILE A 23 -4.82 -1.48 -1.54
N VAL A 24 -3.80 -1.48 -2.40
CA VAL A 24 -3.49 -0.36 -3.27
C VAL A 24 -3.68 -0.80 -4.72
N THR A 25 -4.44 -0.02 -5.49
CA THR A 25 -4.80 -0.33 -6.87
C THR A 25 -4.14 0.62 -7.89
N ALA A 26 -3.00 1.19 -7.53
CA ALA A 26 -2.10 1.97 -8.37
C ALA A 26 -0.66 1.67 -7.96
N ALA A 27 0.28 1.71 -8.91
CA ALA A 27 1.67 1.30 -8.70
C ALA A 27 2.55 2.48 -8.28
N PRO A 28 2.99 2.55 -7.02
CA PRO A 28 4.15 3.36 -6.67
C PRO A 28 5.46 2.68 -7.13
N PRO A 29 6.54 3.45 -7.36
CA PRO A 29 7.86 2.91 -7.68
C PRO A 29 8.44 2.06 -6.53
N GLU A 30 8.07 2.38 -5.29
CA GLU A 30 8.48 1.68 -4.07
C GLU A 30 7.32 1.55 -3.06
N ILE A 31 7.48 0.71 -2.04
CA ILE A 31 6.44 0.50 -1.03
C ILE A 31 6.36 1.74 -0.12
N PRO A 32 5.21 2.45 -0.05
CA PRO A 32 5.10 3.65 0.78
C PRO A 32 5.24 3.31 2.29
N PRO A 33 6.23 3.90 3.01
CA PRO A 33 6.45 3.59 4.42
C PRO A 33 5.24 3.91 5.31
N ALA A 34 4.45 4.92 4.94
CA ALA A 34 3.25 5.29 5.67
C ALA A 34 2.20 4.18 5.68
N LEU A 35 2.09 3.37 4.63
CA LEU A 35 1.16 2.24 4.57
C LEU A 35 1.63 1.09 5.46
N LEU A 36 2.95 0.82 5.50
CA LEU A 36 3.52 -0.18 6.40
C LEU A 36 3.28 0.19 7.88
N ALA A 37 3.49 1.46 8.23
CA ALA A 37 3.29 1.95 9.60
C ALA A 37 1.82 1.89 10.06
N GLN A 38 0.88 1.83 9.12
CA GLN A 38 -0.56 1.80 9.39
C GLN A 38 -1.14 0.38 9.40
N LEU A 39 -0.34 -0.67 9.13
CA LEU A 39 -0.77 -2.05 9.30
C LEU A 39 -0.81 -2.43 10.78
N ASP A 40 -1.86 -3.15 11.19
CA ASP A 40 -1.90 -3.79 12.51
C ASP A 40 -0.98 -5.01 12.59
N GLU A 41 -0.74 -5.52 13.79
CA GLU A 41 -0.02 -6.79 14.01
C GLU A 41 -0.73 -7.93 13.26
N GLY A 42 0.01 -8.68 12.44
CA GLY A 42 -0.55 -9.71 11.57
C GLY A 42 -1.27 -9.17 10.32
N GLY A 43 -1.37 -7.84 10.17
CA GLY A 43 -2.02 -7.19 9.03
C GLY A 43 -1.29 -7.40 7.70
N VAL A 44 -2.04 -7.25 6.61
CA VAL A 44 -1.58 -7.52 5.24
C VAL A 44 -1.72 -6.32 4.32
N LEU A 45 -0.64 -5.93 3.65
CA LEU A 45 -0.64 -4.97 2.55
C LEU A 45 -0.48 -5.70 1.22
N VAL A 46 -1.35 -5.41 0.26
CA VAL A 46 -1.23 -5.88 -1.13
C VAL A 46 -1.17 -4.66 -2.05
N LEU A 47 -0.10 -4.57 -2.85
CA LEU A 47 0.08 -3.47 -3.80
C LEU A 47 0.93 -3.89 -5.01
N PRO A 48 0.69 -3.33 -6.20
CA PRO A 48 1.66 -3.37 -7.29
C PRO A 48 2.83 -2.44 -6.95
N VAL A 49 4.06 -2.84 -7.29
CA VAL A 49 5.27 -2.02 -7.09
C VAL A 49 6.14 -2.06 -8.33
N GLY A 50 6.62 -0.90 -8.76
CA GLY A 50 7.56 -0.71 -9.85
C GLY A 50 7.10 0.35 -10.86
N GLU A 51 7.97 0.67 -11.81
CA GLU A 51 7.69 1.61 -12.90
C GLU A 51 7.43 0.83 -14.20
N GLU A 52 8.46 0.59 -15.01
CA GLU A 52 8.36 -0.15 -16.27
C GLU A 52 8.01 -1.64 -16.07
N HIS A 53 8.62 -2.25 -15.05
CA HIS A 53 8.38 -3.63 -14.65
C HIS A 53 7.73 -3.61 -13.27
N GLN A 54 6.48 -4.03 -13.19
CA GLN A 54 5.71 -4.04 -11.95
C GLN A 54 5.43 -5.45 -11.49
N PHE A 55 5.47 -5.65 -10.18
CA PHE A 55 5.09 -6.90 -9.55
C PHE A 55 4.07 -6.65 -8.45
N LEU A 56 3.08 -7.52 -8.35
CA LEU A 56 2.18 -7.55 -7.21
C LEU A 56 2.95 -8.08 -6.01
N LYS A 57 2.98 -7.30 -4.93
CA LYS A 57 3.63 -7.67 -3.68
C LYS A 57 2.60 -7.84 -2.59
N ARG A 58 2.83 -8.84 -1.73
CA ARG A 58 2.11 -9.05 -0.48
C ARG A 58 3.07 -8.87 0.68
N ILE A 59 2.75 -7.97 1.58
CA ILE A 59 3.54 -7.68 2.78
C ILE A 59 2.71 -8.06 4.00
N ARG A 60 3.32 -8.80 4.94
CA ARG A 60 2.69 -9.19 6.21
C ARG A 60 3.49 -8.61 7.36
N ARG A 61 2.83 -7.95 8.31
CA ARG A 61 3.47 -7.49 9.55
C ARG A 61 3.61 -8.64 10.55
N ARG A 62 4.79 -8.79 11.14
CA ARG A 62 5.10 -9.74 12.22
C ARG A 62 5.95 -9.04 13.28
N GLY A 63 5.32 -8.54 14.32
CA GLY A 63 5.93 -7.67 15.32
C GLY A 63 6.49 -6.40 14.68
N ASN A 64 7.83 -6.29 14.75
CA ASN A 64 8.59 -5.17 14.19
C ASN A 64 9.13 -5.46 12.78
N GLU A 65 8.82 -6.63 12.22
CA GLU A 65 9.29 -7.06 10.91
C GLU A 65 8.17 -7.04 9.87
N PHE A 66 8.56 -6.88 8.60
CA PHE A 66 7.68 -6.97 7.46
C PHE A 66 8.18 -8.06 6.52
N VAL A 67 7.36 -9.08 6.30
CA VAL A 67 7.66 -10.19 5.39
C VAL A 67 7.08 -9.87 4.02
N ILE A 68 7.92 -9.75 3.01
CA ILE A 68 7.56 -9.35 1.65
C ILE A 68 7.61 -10.56 0.71
N ASP A 69 6.48 -10.89 0.09
CA ASP A 69 6.37 -11.89 -0.96
C ASP A 69 6.10 -11.20 -2.30
N THR A 70 6.79 -11.62 -3.37
CA THR A 70 6.44 -11.25 -4.76
C THR A 70 5.49 -12.31 -5.31
N VAL A 71 4.31 -11.88 -5.80
CA VAL A 71 3.24 -12.79 -6.26
C VAL A 71 3.35 -13.05 -7.75
N GLU A 72 3.22 -12.01 -8.57
CA GLU A 72 3.21 -12.12 -10.04
C GLU A 72 3.56 -10.78 -10.70
N ALA A 73 3.89 -10.81 -11.99
CA ALA A 73 4.06 -9.61 -12.81
C ALA A 73 2.70 -9.00 -13.15
N VAL A 74 2.56 -7.69 -13.05
CA VAL A 74 1.30 -6.95 -13.28
C VAL A 74 1.54 -5.64 -14.02
N ARG A 75 0.46 -4.91 -14.35
CA ARG A 75 0.56 -3.56 -14.89
C ARG A 75 -0.61 -2.68 -14.46
N PHE A 76 -0.33 -1.69 -13.63
CA PHE A 76 -1.25 -0.69 -13.09
C PHE A 76 -0.80 0.72 -13.48
N VAL A 77 -1.75 1.67 -13.37
CA VAL A 77 -1.47 3.11 -13.48
C VAL A 77 -0.57 3.57 -12.32
N PRO A 78 0.24 4.63 -12.50
CA PRO A 78 1.12 5.12 -11.45
C PRO A 78 0.33 5.69 -10.25
N LEU A 79 0.84 5.47 -9.04
CA LEU A 79 0.37 6.16 -7.85
C LEU A 79 1.06 7.54 -7.78
N VAL A 80 0.34 8.58 -8.19
CA VAL A 80 0.86 9.95 -8.25
C VAL A 80 1.01 10.53 -6.84
N GLN A 81 2.18 11.10 -6.52
CA GLN A 81 2.39 11.89 -5.30
C GLN A 81 1.89 13.33 -5.52
N GLY A 82 1.29 13.94 -4.49
CA GLY A 82 1.09 15.38 -4.44
C GLY A 82 -0.34 15.86 -4.68
N GLU A 83 -0.48 16.99 -5.39
CA GLU A 83 -1.71 17.77 -5.43
C GLU A 83 -2.91 16.97 -5.96
N LEU A 84 -4.01 17.12 -5.23
CA LEU A 84 -5.30 16.51 -5.54
C LEU A 84 -5.93 17.26 -6.70
N ALA A 85 -6.44 16.51 -7.68
CA ALA A 85 -7.19 17.05 -8.82
C ALA A 85 -8.66 17.30 -8.48
#